data_AF-A0A836ZQI1-F1
#
_entry.id   AF-A0A836ZQI1-F1
#
_cell.length_a   1.000
_cell.length_b   1.000
_cell.length_c   1.000
_cell.angle_alpha   90.00
_cell.angle_beta   90.00
_cell.angle_gamma   90.00
#
_symmetry.space_group_name_H-M   'P 1'
#
loop_
_entity.id
_entity.type
_entity.pdbx_description
1 polymer ?
#
loop_
_entity_poly.entity_id
_entity_poly.type
_entity_poly.pdbx_seq_one_letter_code
_entity_poly.pdbx_strand_id
1 'polypeptide(L)'
;MTTATLLLPEKRRLPGTLGETAVARALARADQHTADAGEVAQLQRHFRLTPSHWPVAALTRQLDAGDAAGATWVRADPAYVVPDMQGARLMGYGEALGPTAEDLAVLLPILKPMFGDAGFLLDAPTPSRWYLRLSPDAKLPEFAPPDVAIGDDLFEHLHD
;
A
#
# COMPACT_ATOMS: atom_id res chain seq x y z
N MET A 1 33.42 6.57 -2.26
CA MET A 1 32.78 6.28 -3.57
C MET A 1 31.28 6.23 -3.32
N THR A 2 30.48 6.95 -4.08
CA THR A 2 29.03 6.98 -3.91
C THR A 2 28.43 5.77 -4.60
N THR A 3 27.76 4.90 -3.85
CA THR A 3 27.06 3.73 -4.37
C THR A 3 25.57 4.04 -4.45
N ALA A 4 24.94 3.75 -5.58
CA ALA A 4 23.51 3.87 -5.77
C ALA A 4 22.91 2.49 -6.06
N THR A 5 21.77 2.20 -5.42
CA THR A 5 21.00 0.98 -5.65
C THR A 5 19.76 1.35 -6.44
N LEU A 6 19.57 0.73 -7.60
CA LEU A 6 18.38 0.92 -8.43
C LEU A 6 17.45 -0.27 -8.26
N LEU A 7 16.25 -0.02 -7.77
CA LEU A 7 15.17 -1.01 -7.71
C LEU A 7 14.33 -0.85 -8.98
N LEU A 8 14.37 -1.85 -9.84
CA LEU A 8 13.68 -1.84 -11.13
C LEU A 8 12.47 -2.79 -11.10
N PRO A 9 11.38 -2.45 -11.80
CA PRO A 9 10.25 -3.35 -11.98
C PRO A 9 10.64 -4.57 -12.81
N GLU A 10 9.74 -5.56 -12.89
CA GLU A 10 9.93 -6.73 -13.74
C GLU A 10 10.28 -6.31 -15.18
N LYS A 11 11.23 -7.01 -15.81
CA LYS A 11 11.70 -6.71 -17.17
C LYS A 11 10.57 -6.54 -18.20
N ARG A 12 9.47 -7.28 -18.07
CA ARG A 12 8.31 -7.19 -18.97
C ARG A 12 7.59 -5.84 -18.90
N ARG A 13 7.72 -5.12 -17.77
CA ARG A 13 7.14 -3.79 -17.53
C ARG A 13 8.09 -2.65 -17.91
N LEU A 14 9.34 -2.95 -18.26
CA LEU A 14 10.32 -1.95 -18.69
C LEU A 14 10.20 -1.75 -20.21
N PRO A 15 9.70 -0.60 -20.68
CA PRO A 15 9.66 -0.32 -22.10
C PRO A 15 11.08 -0.03 -22.64
N GLY A 16 11.33 -0.43 -23.89
CA GLY A 16 12.50 -0.01 -24.66
C GLY A 16 13.74 -0.91 -24.52
N THR A 17 14.86 -0.43 -25.08
CA THR A 17 16.16 -1.10 -25.03
C THR A 17 17.21 -0.13 -24.46
N LEU A 18 18.17 -0.65 -23.71
CA LEU A 18 19.24 0.16 -23.11
C LEU A 18 20.32 0.58 -24.11
N GLY A 19 20.28 0.11 -25.36
CA GLY A 19 21.25 0.43 -26.42
C GLY A 19 22.72 0.28 -25.99
N GLU A 20 23.59 1.12 -26.54
CA GLU A 20 25.02 1.20 -26.17
C GLU A 20 25.28 2.17 -24.99
N THR A 21 24.41 2.18 -23.99
CA THR A 21 24.60 3.05 -22.83
C THR A 21 25.69 2.53 -21.89
N ALA A 22 26.24 3.42 -21.05
CA ALA A 22 27.15 3.02 -19.97
C ALA A 22 26.49 2.01 -19.01
N VAL A 23 25.18 2.14 -18.79
CA VAL A 23 24.37 1.22 -17.98
C VAL A 23 24.31 -0.16 -18.63
N ALA A 24 24.07 -0.25 -19.95
CA ALA A 24 24.08 -1.53 -20.67
C ALA A 24 25.44 -2.25 -20.55
N ARG A 25 26.54 -1.51 -20.69
CA ARG A 25 27.90 -2.06 -20.52
C ARG A 25 28.19 -2.51 -19.09
N ALA A 26 27.70 -1.78 -18.09
CA ALA A 26 27.83 -2.16 -16.69
C ALA A 26 27.02 -3.44 -16.37
N LEU A 27 25.76 -3.50 -16.81
CA LEU A 27 24.91 -4.68 -16.63
C LEU A 27 25.45 -5.92 -17.36
N ALA A 28 26.07 -5.75 -18.53
CA ALA A 28 26.69 -6.85 -19.28
C ALA A 28 27.89 -7.50 -18.54
N ARG A 29 28.46 -6.82 -17.54
CA ARG A 29 29.58 -7.30 -16.71
C ARG A 29 29.16 -7.56 -15.26
N ALA A 30 27.89 -7.38 -14.93
CA ALA A 30 27.41 -7.50 -13.57
C ALA A 30 27.27 -8.97 -13.18
N ASP A 31 27.48 -9.24 -11.90
CA ASP A 31 27.16 -10.54 -11.32
C ASP A 31 25.64 -10.73 -11.30
N GLN A 32 25.22 -11.95 -11.61
CA GLN A 32 23.81 -12.34 -11.56
C GLN A 32 23.54 -13.09 -10.27
N HIS A 33 22.42 -12.75 -9.62
CA HIS A 33 21.93 -13.46 -8.45
C HIS A 33 20.44 -13.74 -8.61
N THR A 34 20.04 -14.97 -8.28
CA THR A 34 18.64 -15.36 -8.22
C THR A 34 18.07 -15.00 -6.86
N ALA A 35 16.92 -14.35 -6.83
CA ALA A 35 16.23 -13.99 -5.60
C ALA A 35 14.71 -13.97 -5.82
N ASP A 36 13.94 -14.06 -4.74
CA ASP A 36 12.49 -14.18 -4.77
C ASP A 36 11.81 -12.98 -5.46
N ALA A 37 10.89 -13.23 -6.39
CA ALA A 37 10.26 -12.17 -7.16
C ALA A 37 9.30 -11.30 -6.29
N GLY A 38 8.95 -10.13 -6.81
CA GLY A 38 7.97 -9.23 -6.20
C GLY A 38 8.59 -8.04 -5.45
N GLU A 39 7.79 -6.99 -5.28
CA GLU A 39 8.21 -5.71 -4.71
C GLU A 39 8.65 -5.86 -3.24
N VAL A 40 7.85 -6.56 -2.43
CA VAL A 40 8.16 -6.77 -1.00
C VAL A 40 9.47 -7.54 -0.84
N ALA A 41 9.66 -8.63 -1.58
CA ALA A 41 10.89 -9.42 -1.55
C ALA A 41 12.10 -8.59 -2.03
N GLN A 42 11.93 -7.72 -3.03
CA GLN A 42 12.99 -6.82 -3.48
C GLN A 42 13.38 -5.81 -2.39
N LEU A 43 12.40 -5.19 -1.70
CA LEU A 43 12.65 -4.25 -0.60
C LEU A 43 13.32 -4.91 0.60
N GLN A 44 12.90 -6.12 0.98
CA GLN A 44 13.45 -6.85 2.12
C GLN A 44 14.94 -7.22 1.99
N ARG A 45 15.48 -7.24 0.77
CA ARG A 45 16.93 -7.44 0.53
C ARG A 45 17.75 -6.25 1.01
N HIS A 46 17.16 -5.06 1.02
CA HIS A 46 17.83 -3.81 1.37
C HIS A 46 17.42 -3.29 2.75
N PHE A 47 16.19 -3.60 3.18
CA PHE A 47 15.63 -3.16 4.44
C PHE A 47 15.22 -4.34 5.31
N ARG A 48 15.96 -4.56 6.40
CA ARG A 48 15.62 -5.58 7.41
C ARG A 48 14.76 -4.95 8.49
N LEU A 49 13.47 -5.24 8.47
CA LEU A 49 12.52 -4.78 9.48
C LEU A 49 12.35 -5.82 10.58
N THR A 50 12.08 -5.36 11.79
CA THR A 50 11.70 -6.19 12.94
C THR A 50 10.38 -5.66 13.50
N PRO A 51 9.29 -6.44 13.48
CA PRO A 51 9.16 -7.78 12.89
C PRO A 51 9.32 -7.76 11.36
N SER A 52 9.59 -8.92 10.75
CA SER A 52 9.87 -9.07 9.32
C SER A 52 8.63 -8.98 8.43
N HIS A 53 7.88 -7.88 8.53
CA HIS A 53 6.77 -7.52 7.67
C HIS A 53 6.92 -6.05 7.23
N TRP A 54 6.23 -5.65 6.17
CA TRP A 54 6.29 -4.29 5.66
C TRP A 54 5.14 -3.45 6.24
N PRO A 55 5.37 -2.49 7.15
CA PRO A 55 4.32 -1.72 7.79
C PRO A 55 3.89 -0.55 6.90
N VAL A 56 3.30 -0.85 5.73
CA VAL A 56 2.93 0.12 4.69
C VAL A 56 2.14 1.31 5.28
N ALA A 57 1.17 1.03 6.15
CA ALA A 57 0.34 2.06 6.77
C ALA A 57 1.17 3.03 7.63
N ALA A 58 2.06 2.53 8.49
CA ALA A 58 2.90 3.38 9.32
C ALA A 58 3.95 4.15 8.49
N LEU A 59 4.55 3.52 7.47
CA LEU A 59 5.52 4.19 6.59
C LEU A 59 4.87 5.34 5.80
N THR A 60 3.71 5.08 5.20
CA THR A 60 2.99 6.11 4.44
C THR A 60 2.40 7.20 5.35
N ARG A 61 1.95 6.84 6.57
CA ARG A 61 1.57 7.82 7.59
C ARG A 61 2.73 8.72 8.00
N GLN A 62 3.92 8.14 8.20
CA GLN A 62 5.11 8.92 8.56
C GLN A 62 5.49 9.89 7.43
N LEU A 63 5.33 9.48 6.18
CA LEU A 63 5.53 10.35 5.03
C LEU A 63 4.50 11.50 4.99
N ASP A 64 3.23 11.21 5.28
CA ASP A 64 2.14 12.15 5.08
C ASP A 64 1.93 13.13 6.25
N ALA A 65 2.16 12.67 7.48
CA ALA A 65 1.85 13.42 8.70
C ALA A 65 3.01 13.46 9.70
N GLY A 66 4.01 12.59 9.57
CA GLY A 66 5.21 12.62 10.43
C GLY A 66 5.03 12.07 11.85
N ASP A 67 3.88 11.46 12.17
CA ASP A 67 3.46 11.09 13.53
C ASP A 67 3.12 9.59 13.68
N ALA A 68 3.70 8.72 12.86
CA ALA A 68 3.33 7.30 12.86
C ALA A 68 3.77 6.54 14.12
N ALA A 69 4.73 7.07 14.87
CA ALA A 69 5.34 6.40 16.02
C ALA A 69 4.35 6.13 17.17
N GLY A 70 4.49 4.95 17.80
CA GLY A 70 3.77 4.62 19.04
C GLY A 70 2.30 4.21 18.87
N ALA A 71 1.85 3.94 17.64
CA ALA A 71 0.51 3.43 17.38
C ALA A 71 0.51 2.36 16.28
N THR A 72 -0.57 1.57 16.24
CA THR A 72 -0.83 0.63 15.16
C THR A 72 -1.69 1.31 14.10
N TRP A 73 -1.29 1.20 12.84
CA TRP A 73 -1.93 1.88 11.73
C TRP A 73 -2.42 0.89 10.68
N VAL A 74 -3.61 1.14 10.15
CA VAL A 74 -4.19 0.42 9.00
C VAL A 74 -4.56 1.44 7.93
N ARG A 75 -4.31 1.10 6.66
CA ARG A 75 -4.81 1.88 5.52
C ARG A 75 -6.31 1.64 5.37
N ALA A 76 -7.07 2.72 5.34
CA ALA A 76 -8.52 2.70 5.16
C ALA A 76 -8.91 3.51 3.92
N ASP A 77 -8.19 3.27 2.83
CA ASP A 77 -8.32 4.03 1.59
C ASP A 77 -9.75 3.97 1.05
N PRO A 78 -10.23 5.05 0.39
CA PRO A 78 -11.49 5.00 -0.32
C PRO A 78 -11.50 3.86 -1.33
N ALA A 79 -12.61 3.13 -1.39
CA ALA A 79 -12.83 2.01 -2.30
C ALA A 79 -14.18 2.15 -3.00
N TYR A 80 -14.23 1.79 -4.27
CA TYR A 80 -15.46 1.71 -5.04
C TYR A 80 -15.89 0.25 -5.14
N VAL A 81 -17.05 -0.05 -4.58
CA VAL A 81 -17.60 -1.40 -4.50
C VAL A 81 -18.95 -1.43 -5.21
N VAL A 82 -19.15 -2.40 -6.08
CA VAL A 82 -20.41 -2.62 -6.79
C VAL A 82 -21.11 -3.84 -6.20
N PRO A 83 -22.23 -3.66 -5.48
CA PRO A 83 -23.04 -4.78 -5.06
C PRO A 83 -23.79 -5.39 -6.26
N ASP A 84 -23.86 -6.72 -6.31
CA ASP A 84 -24.66 -7.47 -7.28
C ASP A 84 -25.42 -8.62 -6.60
N MET A 85 -26.09 -9.49 -7.38
CA MET A 85 -26.85 -10.63 -6.83
C MET A 85 -25.97 -11.69 -6.15
N GLN A 86 -24.67 -11.73 -6.46
CA GLN A 86 -23.73 -12.75 -6.02
C GLN A 86 -22.82 -12.25 -4.90
N GLY A 87 -22.60 -10.93 -4.77
CA GLY A 87 -21.76 -10.38 -3.71
C GLY A 87 -21.50 -8.88 -3.85
N ALA A 88 -20.32 -8.44 -3.41
CA ALA A 88 -19.88 -7.04 -3.44
C ALA A 88 -18.50 -6.93 -4.07
N ARG A 89 -18.44 -6.53 -5.35
CA ARG A 89 -17.20 -6.56 -6.14
C ARG A 89 -16.37 -5.29 -5.96
N LEU A 90 -15.07 -5.44 -5.69
CA LEU A 90 -14.14 -4.30 -5.65
C LEU A 90 -13.81 -3.84 -7.07
N MET A 91 -14.11 -2.57 -7.38
CA MET A 91 -13.92 -2.01 -8.73
C MET A 91 -12.78 -0.98 -8.79
N GLY A 92 -12.35 -0.45 -7.65
CA GLY A 92 -11.22 0.47 -7.57
C GLY A 92 -10.92 0.90 -6.13
N TYR A 93 -9.72 1.43 -5.91
CA TYR A 93 -9.27 1.87 -4.60
C TYR A 93 -8.25 3.02 -4.71
N GLY A 94 -8.14 3.80 -3.62
CA GLY A 94 -7.09 4.80 -3.43
C GLY A 94 -7.04 5.85 -4.54
N GLU A 95 -5.85 6.09 -5.10
CA GLU A 95 -5.61 7.13 -6.09
C GLU A 95 -6.35 6.89 -7.42
N ALA A 96 -6.62 5.63 -7.78
CA ALA A 96 -7.34 5.30 -9.01
C ALA A 96 -8.78 5.83 -9.04
N LEU A 97 -9.36 6.14 -7.87
CA LEU A 97 -10.69 6.75 -7.76
C LEU A 97 -10.68 8.26 -7.94
N GLY A 98 -9.50 8.90 -7.92
CA GLY A 98 -9.37 10.36 -7.98
C GLY A 98 -10.11 11.14 -6.89
N PRO A 99 -10.13 10.69 -5.60
CA PRO A 99 -10.81 11.43 -4.54
C PRO A 99 -10.18 12.82 -4.38
N THR A 100 -11.02 13.80 -4.09
CA THR A 100 -10.66 15.21 -3.99
C THR A 100 -10.72 15.71 -2.55
N ALA A 101 -10.18 16.89 -2.30
CA ALA A 101 -10.32 17.54 -1.00
C ALA A 101 -11.79 17.85 -0.64
N GLU A 102 -12.64 18.08 -1.65
CA GLU A 102 -14.07 18.29 -1.46
C GLU A 102 -14.76 17.02 -0.97
N ASP A 103 -14.40 15.85 -1.53
CA ASP A 103 -14.90 14.56 -1.06
C ASP A 103 -14.55 14.33 0.42
N LEU A 104 -13.33 14.68 0.83
CA LEU A 104 -12.89 14.56 2.23
C LEU A 104 -13.71 15.45 3.15
N ALA A 105 -13.98 16.69 2.73
CA ALA A 105 -14.77 17.65 3.50
C ALA A 105 -16.21 17.16 3.72
N VAL A 106 -16.75 16.38 2.80
CA VAL A 106 -18.10 15.79 2.91
C VAL A 106 -18.08 14.49 3.71
N LEU A 107 -17.14 13.59 3.43
CA LEU A 107 -17.15 12.21 3.95
C LEU A 107 -16.58 12.11 5.37
N LEU A 108 -15.48 12.81 5.69
CA LEU A 108 -14.83 12.67 6.99
C LEU A 108 -15.72 13.05 8.19
N PRO A 109 -16.52 14.13 8.15
CA PRO A 109 -17.42 14.45 9.26
C PRO A 109 -18.44 13.35 9.57
N ILE A 110 -18.84 12.57 8.55
CA ILE A 110 -19.80 11.47 8.68
C ILE A 110 -19.11 10.21 9.21
N LEU A 111 -17.93 9.89 8.67
CA LEU A 111 -17.22 8.65 8.96
C LEU A 111 -16.45 8.69 10.29
N LYS A 112 -15.86 9.84 10.66
CA LYS A 112 -15.09 9.97 11.92
C LYS A 112 -15.89 9.53 13.16
N PRO A 113 -17.16 9.94 13.36
CA PRO A 113 -17.97 9.43 14.46
C PRO A 113 -18.18 7.91 14.40
N MET A 114 -18.51 7.36 13.23
CA MET A 114 -18.75 5.91 13.08
C MET A 114 -17.54 5.06 13.47
N PHE A 115 -16.34 5.46 13.05
CA PHE A 115 -15.11 4.79 13.46
C PHE A 115 -14.76 5.06 14.92
N GLY A 116 -15.04 6.27 15.41
CA GLY A 116 -14.86 6.64 16.82
C GLY A 116 -15.68 5.79 17.78
N ASP A 117 -16.94 5.52 17.43
CA ASP A 117 -17.83 4.63 18.20
C ASP A 117 -17.32 3.19 18.25
N ALA A 118 -16.58 2.76 17.22
CA ALA A 118 -15.88 1.48 17.18
C ALA A 118 -14.50 1.49 17.84
N GLY A 119 -14.07 2.63 18.43
CA GLY A 119 -12.79 2.76 19.12
C GLY A 119 -11.59 3.08 18.24
N PHE A 120 -11.81 3.51 16.99
CA PHE A 120 -10.76 3.86 16.04
C PHE A 120 -10.72 5.37 15.76
N LEU A 121 -9.54 5.90 15.45
CA LEU A 121 -9.42 7.26 14.94
C LEU A 121 -9.17 7.21 13.43
N LEU A 122 -10.12 7.73 12.67
CA LEU A 122 -9.97 7.91 11.23
C LEU A 122 -9.31 9.27 10.93
N ASP A 123 -8.27 9.25 10.11
CA ASP A 123 -7.61 10.45 9.61
C ASP A 123 -7.20 10.31 8.14
N ALA A 124 -7.23 11.41 7.39
CA ALA A 124 -6.92 11.41 5.95
C ALA A 124 -6.12 12.68 5.57
N PRO A 125 -4.79 12.67 5.78
CA PRO A 125 -3.91 13.78 5.39
C PRO A 125 -3.88 14.02 3.88
N THR A 126 -4.16 12.99 3.07
CA THR A 126 -4.31 13.12 1.62
C THR A 126 -5.64 12.55 1.16
N PRO A 127 -6.19 13.03 0.02
CA PRO A 127 -7.47 12.53 -0.46
C PRO A 127 -7.53 11.03 -0.72
N SER A 128 -6.44 10.45 -1.22
CA SER A 128 -6.33 9.04 -1.59
C SER A 128 -5.77 8.13 -0.51
N ARG A 129 -5.27 8.67 0.62
CA ARG A 129 -4.59 7.88 1.65
C ARG A 129 -5.15 8.18 3.03
N TRP A 130 -5.94 7.22 3.51
CA TRP A 130 -6.68 7.32 4.75
C TRP A 130 -6.15 6.29 5.73
N TYR A 131 -6.25 6.60 7.01
CA TYR A 131 -5.59 5.89 8.07
C TYR A 131 -6.55 5.68 9.24
N LEU A 132 -6.59 4.44 9.74
CA LEU A 132 -7.14 4.14 11.05
C LEU A 132 -5.99 4.02 12.04
N ARG A 133 -6.07 4.76 13.14
CA ARG A 133 -5.24 4.56 14.31
C ARG A 133 -5.93 3.59 15.25
N LEU A 134 -5.24 2.51 15.57
CA LEU A 134 -5.66 1.49 16.53
C LEU A 134 -4.80 1.57 17.79
N SER A 135 -5.23 0.83 18.82
CA SER A 135 -4.38 0.57 19.99
C SER A 135 -3.06 -0.09 19.56
N PRO A 136 -1.92 0.22 20.22
CA PRO A 136 -0.65 -0.47 19.99
C PRO A 136 -0.74 -2.00 20.13
N ASP A 137 -1.66 -2.50 20.96
CA ASP A 137 -1.87 -3.93 21.21
C ASP A 137 -2.90 -4.57 20.27
N ALA A 138 -3.40 -3.83 19.27
CA ALA A 138 -4.39 -4.35 18.33
C ALA A 138 -3.83 -5.53 17.54
N LYS A 139 -4.55 -6.65 17.56
CA LYS A 139 -4.26 -7.82 16.71
C LYS A 139 -5.01 -7.64 15.40
N LEU A 140 -4.25 -7.42 14.33
CA LEU A 140 -4.79 -7.30 12.99
C LEU A 140 -4.94 -8.68 12.35
N PRO A 141 -6.01 -8.91 11.58
CA PRO A 141 -6.05 -10.05 10.67
C PRO A 141 -4.99 -9.89 9.58
N GLU A 142 -4.78 -10.95 8.80
CA GLU A 142 -4.08 -10.82 7.54
C GLU A 142 -5.00 -10.04 6.56
N PHE A 143 -4.42 -9.24 5.67
CA PHE A 143 -5.20 -8.49 4.69
C PHE A 143 -4.80 -8.96 3.30
N ALA A 144 -5.78 -9.23 2.46
CA ALA A 144 -5.54 -9.38 1.03
C ALA A 144 -4.99 -8.04 0.47
N PRO A 145 -3.89 -8.05 -0.28
CA PRO A 145 -3.42 -6.87 -0.99
C PRO A 145 -4.49 -6.34 -1.96
N PRO A 146 -4.76 -5.02 -2.02
CA PRO A 146 -5.82 -4.47 -2.89
C PRO A 146 -5.64 -4.78 -4.38
N ASP A 147 -4.40 -4.94 -4.84
CA ASP A 147 -4.07 -5.36 -6.21
C ASP A 147 -4.41 -6.82 -6.51
N VAL A 148 -4.55 -7.65 -5.49
CA VAL A 148 -5.05 -9.03 -5.60
C VAL A 148 -6.58 -9.05 -5.53
N ALA A 149 -7.19 -8.27 -4.64
CA ALA A 149 -8.65 -8.27 -4.44
C ALA A 149 -9.44 -7.49 -5.51
N ILE A 150 -8.78 -6.74 -6.40
CA ILE A 150 -9.46 -5.96 -7.44
C ILE A 150 -10.23 -6.90 -8.38
N GLY A 151 -11.53 -6.63 -8.54
CA GLY A 151 -12.42 -7.43 -9.36
C GLY A 151 -13.00 -8.66 -8.64
N ASP A 152 -12.58 -9.00 -7.43
CA ASP A 152 -13.13 -10.11 -6.65
C ASP A 152 -14.33 -9.68 -5.80
N ASP A 153 -15.08 -10.66 -5.28
CA ASP A 153 -16.08 -10.43 -4.24
C ASP A 153 -15.38 -10.20 -2.89
N LEU A 154 -15.65 -9.06 -2.25
CA LEU A 154 -15.03 -8.68 -0.99
C LEU A 154 -15.31 -9.68 0.15
N PHE A 155 -16.43 -10.39 0.12
CA PHE A 155 -16.75 -11.37 1.16
C PHE A 155 -15.78 -12.56 1.17
N GLU A 156 -15.12 -12.88 0.05
CA GLU A 156 -14.10 -13.93 -0.02
C GLU A 156 -12.79 -13.53 0.70
N HIS A 157 -12.62 -12.23 0.98
CA HIS A 157 -11.43 -11.63 1.60
C HIS A 157 -11.67 -11.19 3.05
N LEU A 158 -12.87 -11.42 3.60
CA LEU A 158 -13.16 -11.18 5.01
C LEU A 158 -12.68 -12.39 5.84
N HIS A 159 -12.00 -12.11 6.94
CA HIS A 159 -11.69 -13.13 7.94
C HIS A 159 -12.90 -13.41 8.84
N ASP A 160 -13.06 -14.68 9.23
CA ASP A 160 -14.07 -15.16 10.21
C ASP A 160 -13.94 -14.50 11.60
#